data_AF-A0A447JCH9-F1
#
_entry.id   AF-A0A447JCH9-F1
#
_cell.length_a   1.000
_cell.length_b   1.000
_cell.length_c   1.000
_cell.angle_alpha   90.00
_cell.angle_beta   90.00
_cell.angle_gamma   90.00
#
_symmetry.space_group_name_H-M   'P 1'
#
loop_
_entity.id
_entity.type
_entity.pdbx_description
1 polymer ?
#
loop_
_entity_poly.entity_id
_entity_poly.type
_entity_poly.pdbx_seq_one_letter_code
_entity_poly.pdbx_strand_id
1 'polypeptide(L)'
;MKKSVSLLSVLWFFCTCAGAVELMKWERIPLQIPLTVGQERIIFVDKNVRVGFPASLNGKLRIQSNSGTVYLDARAAFPATRLVLKNVENGEMILLDVSASDGKTVREPVQLVYQGTVSTASSAGQPDDSASGGIRRIREPDKAATSK
;
A
#
# COMPACT_ATOMS: atom_id res chain seq x y z
N MET A 1 33.14 25.07 -54.09
CA MET A 1 33.22 25.21 -52.62
C MET A 1 31.87 25.66 -52.07
N LYS A 2 31.02 24.77 -51.55
CA LYS A 2 29.95 25.11 -50.58
C LYS A 2 29.68 23.85 -49.74
N LYS A 3 30.09 23.90 -48.47
CA LYS A 3 29.81 22.89 -47.45
C LYS A 3 28.42 23.18 -46.89
N SER A 4 27.54 22.19 -46.82
CA SER A 4 26.28 22.31 -46.08
C SER A 4 26.22 21.20 -45.06
N VAL A 5 26.43 21.61 -43.82
CA VAL A 5 26.53 20.82 -42.60
C VAL A 5 25.21 20.10 -42.35
N SER A 6 25.27 18.78 -42.21
CA SER A 6 24.14 17.95 -41.77
C SER A 6 23.99 18.11 -40.25
N LEU A 7 22.87 18.70 -39.82
CA LEU A 7 22.53 18.89 -38.42
C LEU A 7 22.00 17.55 -37.87
N LEU A 8 22.90 16.72 -37.35
CA LEU A 8 22.56 15.46 -36.68
C LEU A 8 21.95 15.80 -35.30
N SER A 9 20.62 15.84 -35.23
CA SER A 9 19.88 16.03 -33.99
C SER A 9 20.06 14.79 -33.10
N VAL A 10 20.91 14.90 -32.08
CA VAL A 10 21.09 13.87 -31.06
C VAL A 10 19.92 13.96 -30.08
N LEU A 11 18.91 13.13 -30.31
CA LEU A 11 17.78 12.97 -29.39
C LEU A 11 18.24 12.13 -28.19
N TRP A 12 18.68 12.80 -27.12
CA TRP A 12 18.92 12.15 -25.82
C TRP A 12 17.61 11.62 -25.28
N PHE A 13 17.43 10.30 -25.37
CA PHE A 13 16.36 9.57 -24.72
C PHE A 13 16.61 9.60 -23.20
N PHE A 14 16.05 10.59 -22.52
CA PHE A 14 16.00 10.62 -21.06
C PHE A 14 15.04 9.51 -20.61
N CYS A 15 15.58 8.38 -20.17
CA CYS A 15 14.80 7.34 -19.52
C CYS A 15 14.40 7.84 -18.13
N THR A 16 13.14 8.21 -17.96
CA THR A 16 12.59 8.60 -16.66
C THR A 16 12.29 7.34 -15.85
N CYS A 17 13.04 7.10 -14.77
CA CYS A 17 12.65 6.12 -13.77
C CYS A 17 11.49 6.70 -12.94
N ALA A 18 10.25 6.39 -13.31
CA ALA A 18 9.09 6.71 -12.50
C ALA A 18 9.05 5.76 -11.28
N GLY A 19 9.48 6.24 -10.11
CA GLY A 19 9.28 5.54 -8.84
C GLY A 19 7.97 6.02 -8.20
N ALA A 20 7.02 5.12 -7.97
CA ALA A 20 5.82 5.43 -7.21
C ALA A 20 6.04 5.13 -5.71
N VAL A 21 5.25 5.81 -4.87
CA VAL A 21 5.14 5.53 -3.44
C VAL A 21 3.79 4.87 -3.21
N GLU A 22 3.80 3.71 -2.56
CA GLU A 22 2.59 2.97 -2.23
C GLU A 22 1.89 3.64 -1.03
N LEU A 23 0.70 4.18 -1.26
CA LEU A 23 -0.09 4.81 -0.20
C LEU A 23 -0.90 3.74 0.54
N MET A 24 -0.72 3.63 1.86
CA MET A 24 -1.47 2.70 2.70
C MET A 24 -2.20 3.45 3.79
N LYS A 25 -3.53 3.32 3.83
CA LYS A 25 -4.35 4.00 4.82
C LYS A 25 -4.39 3.24 6.14
N TRP A 26 -3.97 3.87 7.23
CA TRP A 26 -4.09 3.33 8.58
C TRP A 26 -5.47 3.63 9.16
N GLU A 27 -6.34 2.61 9.16
CA GLU A 27 -7.70 2.68 9.72
C GLU A 27 -7.87 1.78 10.96
N ARG A 28 -6.77 1.50 11.66
CA ARG A 28 -6.69 0.46 12.71
C ARG A 28 -6.86 -0.96 12.19
N ILE A 29 -6.59 -1.17 10.91
CA ILE A 29 -6.51 -2.48 10.25
C ILE A 29 -5.03 -2.78 9.97
N PRO A 30 -4.50 -3.97 10.36
CA PRO A 30 -3.11 -4.34 10.10
C PRO A 30 -2.73 -4.20 8.61
N LEU A 31 -1.67 -3.44 8.34
CA LEU A 31 -1.19 -3.19 6.99
C LEU A 31 -0.25 -4.31 6.56
N GLN A 32 -0.48 -4.88 5.37
CA GLN A 32 0.35 -5.94 4.83
C GLN A 32 1.58 -5.35 4.14
N ILE A 33 2.77 -5.69 4.63
CA ILE A 33 4.04 -5.15 4.13
C ILE A 33 4.88 -6.32 3.57
N PRO A 34 4.69 -6.69 2.30
CA PRO A 34 5.54 -7.68 1.66
C PRO A 34 6.94 -7.10 1.42
N LEU A 35 7.96 -7.89 1.73
CA LEU A 35 9.38 -7.58 1.55
C LEU A 35 10.00 -8.59 0.58
N THR A 36 11.05 -8.13 -0.10
CA THR A 36 11.90 -9.00 -0.94
C THR A 36 13.20 -9.22 -0.20
N VAL A 37 13.64 -10.48 -0.10
CA VAL A 37 14.91 -10.81 0.57
C VAL A 37 16.09 -10.10 -0.11
N GLY A 38 16.96 -9.48 0.68
CA GLY A 38 18.10 -8.70 0.23
C GLY A 38 17.79 -7.27 -0.19
N GLN A 39 16.54 -6.81 0.00
CA GLN A 39 16.13 -5.45 -0.32
C GLN A 39 15.54 -4.74 0.91
N GLU A 40 15.92 -3.48 1.06
CA GLU A 40 15.37 -2.60 2.08
C GLU A 40 14.11 -1.91 1.56
N ARG A 41 13.04 -1.96 2.34
CA ARG A 41 11.79 -1.25 2.09
C ARG A 41 11.61 -0.14 3.11
N ILE A 42 11.34 1.06 2.61
CA ILE A 42 11.17 2.27 3.43
C ILE A 42 9.69 2.49 3.69
N ILE A 43 9.33 2.74 4.93
CA ILE A 43 7.97 3.05 5.37
C ILE A 43 7.97 4.43 6.01
N PHE A 44 7.35 5.41 5.37
CA PHE A 44 7.09 6.72 5.92
C PHE A 44 5.86 6.66 6.82
N VAL A 45 6.08 6.85 8.11
CA VAL A 45 5.07 6.74 9.16
C VAL A 45 4.58 8.13 9.58
N ASP A 46 5.33 9.20 9.29
CA ASP A 46 5.05 10.59 9.70
C ASP A 46 4.87 10.77 11.21
N LYS A 47 5.30 9.78 12.01
CA LYS A 47 5.20 9.76 13.47
C LYS A 47 6.44 9.11 14.03
N ASN A 48 7.02 9.68 15.08
CA ASN A 48 8.13 9.05 15.77
C ASN A 48 7.65 7.78 16.49
N VAL A 49 8.19 6.63 16.12
CA VAL A 49 7.73 5.33 16.61
C VAL A 49 8.86 4.51 17.23
N ARG A 50 8.50 3.68 18.20
CA ARG A 50 9.31 2.54 18.63
C ARG A 50 8.74 1.27 18.01
N VAL A 51 9.61 0.40 17.52
CA VAL A 51 9.19 -0.85 16.88
C VAL A 51 9.34 -2.01 17.86
N GLY A 52 8.23 -2.68 18.17
CA GLY A 52 8.25 -3.97 18.85
C GLY A 52 8.81 -5.04 17.92
N PHE A 53 9.81 -5.80 18.39
CA PHE A 53 10.53 -6.78 17.59
C PHE A 53 10.24 -8.22 18.04
N PRO A 54 9.52 -9.03 17.24
CA PRO A 54 9.29 -10.44 17.53
C PRO A 54 10.58 -11.26 17.41
N ALA A 55 10.85 -12.13 18.40
CA ALA A 55 12.05 -12.98 18.42
C ALA A 55 12.14 -13.94 17.22
N SER A 56 11.02 -14.30 16.59
CA SER A 56 10.97 -15.13 15.37
C SER A 56 11.68 -14.49 14.17
N LEU A 57 11.91 -13.18 14.21
CA LEU A 57 12.57 -12.41 13.17
C LEU A 57 14.07 -12.18 13.44
N ASN A 58 14.61 -12.69 14.55
CA ASN A 58 16.05 -12.59 14.86
C ASN A 58 16.89 -13.13 13.69
N GLY A 59 17.82 -12.32 13.20
CA GLY A 59 18.69 -12.64 12.06
C GLY A 59 17.99 -12.65 10.69
N LYS A 60 16.65 -12.49 10.63
CA LYS A 60 15.86 -12.51 9.38
C LYS A 60 15.40 -11.14 8.94
N LEU A 61 15.19 -10.22 9.88
CA LEU A 61 14.77 -8.85 9.59
C LEU A 61 15.64 -7.88 10.38
N ARG A 62 16.24 -6.92 9.70
CA ARG A 62 16.85 -5.75 10.31
C ARG A 62 15.85 -4.60 10.27
N ILE A 63 15.70 -3.91 11.41
CA ILE A 63 14.80 -2.76 11.53
C ILE A 63 15.60 -1.56 12.00
N GLN A 64 15.36 -0.41 11.38
CA GLN A 64 15.78 0.88 11.89
C GLN A 64 14.59 1.84 11.88
N SER A 65 14.52 2.73 12.87
CA SER A 65 13.52 3.80 12.87
C SER A 65 14.21 5.11 13.22
N ASN A 66 13.93 6.14 12.43
CA ASN A 66 14.46 7.48 12.62
C ASN A 66 13.50 8.51 12.01
N SER A 67 13.28 9.62 12.72
CA SER A 67 12.54 10.80 12.23
C SER A 67 11.26 10.48 11.45
N GLY A 68 10.38 9.65 12.03
CA GLY A 68 9.11 9.28 11.40
C GLY A 68 9.20 8.27 10.24
N THR A 69 10.36 7.68 9.99
CA THR A 69 10.59 6.66 8.96
C THR A 69 11.01 5.34 9.59
N VAL A 70 10.57 4.23 9.01
CA VAL A 70 10.97 2.86 9.38
C VAL A 70 11.58 2.17 8.17
N TYR A 71 12.78 1.61 8.36
CA TYR A 71 13.53 0.87 7.36
C TYR A 71 13.45 -0.61 7.70
N LEU A 72 12.94 -1.40 6.76
CA LEU A 72 12.72 -2.84 6.91
C LEU A 72 13.57 -3.58 5.89
N ASP A 73 14.49 -4.40 6.36
CA ASP A 73 15.49 -5.04 5.52
C ASP A 73 15.53 -6.53 5.79
N ALA A 74 14.90 -7.30 4.89
CA ALA A 74 14.74 -8.74 5.00
C ALA A 74 16.02 -9.46 4.57
N ARG A 75 16.60 -10.24 5.48
CA ARG A 75 17.82 -11.03 5.27
C ARG A 75 17.56 -12.51 5.00
N ALA A 76 16.34 -12.97 5.27
CA ALA A 76 15.87 -14.30 4.92
C ALA A 76 14.35 -14.27 4.73
N ALA A 77 13.79 -15.28 4.06
CA ALA A 77 12.35 -15.45 3.93
C ALA A 77 11.70 -15.79 5.29
N PHE A 78 10.48 -15.29 5.51
CA PHE A 78 9.69 -15.57 6.71
C PHE A 78 8.19 -15.38 6.46
N PRO A 79 7.33 -16.14 7.17
CA PRO A 79 5.88 -15.98 7.05
C PRO A 79 5.41 -14.66 7.67
N ALA A 80 4.18 -14.25 7.32
CA ALA A 80 3.56 -13.05 7.88
C ALA A 80 3.69 -12.99 9.41
N THR A 81 4.37 -11.94 9.89
CA THR A 81 4.69 -11.72 11.31
C THR A 81 4.35 -10.28 11.65
N ARG A 82 3.68 -10.06 12.77
CA ARG A 82 3.22 -8.73 13.16
C ARG A 82 4.31 -7.92 13.87
N LEU A 83 4.57 -6.73 13.36
CA LEU A 83 5.28 -5.66 14.04
C LEU A 83 4.28 -4.68 14.65
N VAL A 84 4.62 -4.16 15.82
CA VAL A 84 3.85 -3.10 16.49
C VAL A 84 4.70 -1.85 16.51
N LEU A 85 4.24 -0.81 15.84
CA LEU A 85 4.84 0.52 15.85
C LEU A 85 4.09 1.35 16.89
N LYS A 86 4.76 1.68 17.99
CA LYS A 86 4.19 2.51 19.05
C LYS A 86 4.63 3.96 18.88
N ASN A 87 3.68 4.86 18.63
CA ASN A 87 3.93 6.30 18.62
C ASN A 87 4.46 6.74 19.99
N VAL A 88 5.58 7.46 19.98
CA VAL A 88 6.26 7.96 21.17
C VAL A 88 5.46 9.08 21.85
N GLU A 89 4.73 9.89 21.10
CA GLU A 89 4.01 11.05 21.62
C GLU A 89 2.74 10.67 22.39
N ASN A 90 1.91 9.80 21.80
CA ASN A 90 0.57 9.50 22.33
C ASN A 90 0.33 8.01 22.61
N GLY A 91 1.30 7.13 22.34
CA GLY A 91 1.17 5.70 22.56
C GLY A 91 0.29 4.95 21.56
N GLU A 92 -0.18 5.59 20.48
CA GLU A 92 -0.92 4.94 19.40
C GLU A 92 -0.13 3.75 18.85
N MET A 93 -0.80 2.63 18.63
CA MET A 93 -0.21 1.42 18.05
C MET A 93 -0.65 1.29 16.60
N ILE A 94 0.34 1.23 15.70
CA ILE A 94 0.16 0.93 14.28
C ILE A 94 0.63 -0.50 14.07
N LEU A 95 -0.18 -1.29 13.37
CA LEU A 95 0.07 -2.73 13.17
C LEU A 95 0.52 -2.97 11.73
N LEU A 96 1.71 -3.54 11.58
CA LEU A 96 2.25 -3.95 10.28
C LEU A 96 2.44 -5.46 10.27
N ASP A 97 1.82 -6.15 9.33
CA ASP A 97 2.07 -7.57 9.08
C ASP A 97 3.15 -7.68 7.99
N VAL A 98 4.38 -7.94 8.41
CA VAL A 98 5.52 -8.08 7.50
C VAL A 98 5.69 -9.52 7.05
N SER A 99 6.00 -9.74 5.79
CA SER A 99 6.40 -11.03 5.25
C SER A 99 7.58 -10.86 4.31
N ALA A 100 8.40 -11.89 4.14
CA ALA A 100 9.50 -11.84 3.19
C ALA A 100 9.55 -13.11 2.34
N SER A 101 9.72 -12.92 1.05
CA SER A 101 9.93 -14.00 0.07
C SER A 101 11.15 -13.70 -0.79
N ASP A 102 11.80 -14.74 -1.28
CA ASP A 102 12.84 -14.60 -2.30
C ASP A 102 12.26 -14.00 -3.59
N GLY A 103 13.07 -13.24 -4.31
CA GLY A 103 12.65 -12.61 -5.55
C GLY A 103 13.57 -11.49 -5.98
N LYS A 104 13.23 -10.87 -7.12
CA LYS A 104 13.94 -9.71 -7.67
C LYS A 104 13.06 -8.46 -7.73
N THR A 105 11.80 -8.57 -7.31
CA THR A 105 10.83 -7.47 -7.33
C THR A 105 11.25 -6.41 -6.34
N VAL A 106 11.68 -5.25 -6.85
CA VAL A 106 11.91 -4.06 -6.03
C VAL A 106 10.57 -3.57 -5.51
N ARG A 107 10.43 -3.52 -4.19
CA ARG A 107 9.21 -3.04 -3.54
C ARG A 107 9.28 -1.53 -3.36
N GLU A 108 8.22 -0.85 -3.77
CA GLU A 108 8.09 0.60 -3.61
C GLU A 108 8.05 1.00 -2.13
N PRO A 109 8.56 2.19 -1.77
CA PRO A 109 8.36 2.76 -0.45
C PRO A 109 6.87 2.85 -0.12
N VAL A 110 6.54 2.77 1.17
CA VAL A 110 5.15 2.92 1.64
C VAL A 110 5.01 4.25 2.37
N GLN A 111 3.91 4.97 2.12
CA GLN A 111 3.48 6.11 2.91
C GLN A 111 2.22 5.75 3.68
N LEU A 112 2.26 5.90 5.01
CA LEU A 112 1.06 5.76 5.84
C LEU A 112 0.20 7.01 5.76
N VAL A 113 -1.07 6.82 5.45
CA VAL A 113 -2.08 7.87 5.38
C VAL A 113 -3.06 7.69 6.53
N TYR A 114 -3.25 8.73 7.34
CA TYR A 114 -4.08 8.67 8.54
C TYR A 114 -5.50 9.22 8.34
N GLN A 115 -5.71 10.03 7.29
CA GLN A 115 -6.98 10.70 6.98
C GLN A 115 -7.19 10.76 5.46
N GLY A 116 -8.44 10.84 5.00
CA GLY A 116 -8.79 10.89 3.57
C GLY A 116 -8.99 9.53 2.91
N THR A 117 -9.37 9.49 1.64
CA THR A 117 -9.56 8.24 0.87
C THR A 117 -8.31 7.99 0.03
N VAL A 118 -7.73 6.79 0.11
CA VAL A 118 -6.66 6.37 -0.80
C VAL A 118 -7.32 5.65 -1.97
N SER A 119 -7.26 6.24 -3.16
CA SER A 119 -7.71 5.59 -4.39
C SER A 119 -6.52 4.88 -5.04
N THR A 120 -6.49 3.55 -4.97
CA THR A 120 -5.57 2.74 -5.77
C THR A 120 -5.96 2.93 -7.23
N ALA A 121 -5.10 3.56 -8.03
CA ALA A 121 -5.31 3.69 -9.47
C ALA A 121 -5.08 2.33 -10.15
N SER A 122 -6.05 1.43 -10.03
CA SER A 122 -6.11 0.25 -10.88
C SER A 122 -6.49 0.72 -12.28
N SER A 123 -5.55 0.73 -13.21
CA SER A 123 -5.84 0.96 -14.63
C SER A 123 -6.64 -0.22 -15.19
N ALA A 124 -7.96 -0.21 -14.99
CA ALA A 124 -8.93 -0.97 -15.78
C ALA A 124 -10.05 -0.01 -16.16
N GLY A 125 -10.20 0.23 -17.47
CA GLY A 125 -11.11 1.24 -18.02
C GLY A 125 -12.59 0.94 -17.76
N GLN A 126 -13.33 2.01 -17.43
CA GLN A 126 -14.58 2.54 -18.01
C GLN A 126 -15.68 1.55 -18.51
N PRO A 127 -16.95 1.97 -18.59
CA PRO A 127 -17.86 2.62 -17.62
C PRO A 127 -19.11 1.74 -17.37
N ASP A 128 -19.95 2.04 -16.39
CA ASP A 128 -21.32 1.53 -16.37
C ASP A 128 -22.38 2.61 -16.11
N ASP A 129 -23.27 2.68 -17.10
CA ASP A 129 -24.36 3.61 -17.29
C ASP A 129 -25.51 3.41 -16.28
N SER A 130 -26.12 4.55 -15.92
CA SER A 130 -27.57 4.77 -15.82
C SER A 130 -28.48 3.61 -15.37
N ALA A 131 -29.03 3.71 -14.16
CA ALA A 131 -30.30 3.07 -13.80
C ALA A 131 -31.30 4.10 -13.26
N SER A 132 -32.07 4.67 -14.19
CA SER A 132 -33.33 5.35 -13.92
C SER A 132 -34.48 4.36 -14.06
N GLY A 133 -35.39 4.35 -13.08
CA GLY A 133 -36.79 3.98 -13.31
C GLY A 133 -37.23 2.60 -12.82
N GLY A 134 -38.26 2.62 -11.95
CA GLY A 134 -39.24 1.53 -11.91
C GLY A 134 -39.74 1.09 -10.54
N ILE A 135 -40.46 1.94 -9.82
CA ILE A 135 -41.33 1.51 -8.71
C ILE A 135 -42.44 0.61 -9.30
N ARG A 136 -42.40 -0.70 -9.01
CA ARG A 136 -43.53 -1.61 -9.21
C ARG A 136 -44.15 -1.95 -7.85
N ARG A 137 -45.30 -1.32 -7.58
CA ARG A 137 -46.32 -1.76 -6.63
C ARG A 137 -46.64 -3.23 -6.89
N ILE A 138 -46.42 -4.10 -5.91
CA ILE A 138 -47.03 -5.43 -5.90
C ILE A 138 -48.22 -5.40 -4.94
N ARG A 139 -49.31 -5.91 -5.49
CA ARG A 139 -50.69 -5.90 -5.03
C ARG A 139 -50.88 -7.01 -3.99
N GLU A 140 -51.48 -6.65 -2.88
CA GLU A 140 -51.95 -7.52 -1.79
C GLU A 140 -53.13 -8.38 -2.24
N PRO A 141 -53.13 -9.70 -1.99
CA PRO A 141 -54.34 -10.52 -2.05
C PRO A 141 -54.91 -10.80 -0.65
N ASP A 142 -56.23 -10.71 -0.60
CA ASP A 142 -57.13 -10.69 0.56
C ASP A 142 -57.31 -12.07 1.25
N LYS A 143 -57.59 -11.98 2.56
CA LYS A 143 -58.23 -12.88 3.56
C LYS A 143 -58.45 -14.39 3.36
N ALA A 144 -58.16 -15.13 4.43
CA ALA A 144 -59.11 -15.97 5.21
C ALA A 144 -58.54 -16.22 6.63
N ALA A 145 -59.07 -15.65 7.72
CA ALA A 145 -60.21 -16.09 8.55
C ALA A 145 -59.96 -17.38 9.38
N THR A 146 -59.88 -17.22 10.72
CA THR A 146 -60.24 -18.11 11.88
C THR A 146 -59.51 -17.50 13.10
N SER A 147 -60.08 -17.15 14.26
CA SER A 147 -61.10 -17.77 15.12
C SER A 147 -61.59 -16.78 16.20
N LYS A 148 -62.84 -17.01 16.66
CA LYS A 148 -63.54 -16.54 17.88
C LYS A 148 -63.97 -15.07 18.00
#